data_AF-A0A356TNF8-F1
#
_entry.id   AF-A0A356TNF8-F1
#
_cell.length_a   1.000
_cell.length_b   1.000
_cell.length_c   1.000
_cell.angle_alpha   90.00
_cell.angle_beta   90.00
_cell.angle_gamma   90.00
#
_symmetry.space_group_name_H-M   'P 1'
#
loop_
_entity.id
_entity.type
_entity.pdbx_description
1 polymer ?
#
loop_
_entity_poly.entity_id
_entity_poly.type
_entity_poly.pdbx_seq_one_letter_code
_entity_poly.pdbx_strand_id
1 'polypeptide(L)'
;MRHAHFACLALLLVAGCAEESATCAAGEIRSPDGVCVPDTDLDAATLDAGEDAGEDAGDADTDPCEGRCLADELCDSDGRCVDCLADADCDAPTNPVCDDVGECVAGCTSNATCARFEATPACDEGGGTCVECDADDASQCGASESCDLIDFTCVPQETRRTCEACTNDDQCPGGHLCVTMTYEGLPRGVGGYCLQTTADAGVCPRPFQNERDASSLNDPTTRVEVCSIFEDLQTCEAVRALIDDRLCTGDGACQNSMGAFVPVEGALCRNLGGEMRCTVRCSGAVSCEPVDGTSASECISGYCDTP
;
A
#
# COMPACT_ATOMS: atom_id res chain seq x y z
N MET A 1 -14.83 -28.56 -63.27
CA MET A 1 -15.64 -27.55 -63.97
C MET A 1 -15.77 -26.34 -63.07
N ARG A 2 -15.29 -25.17 -63.52
CA ARG A 2 -15.76 -23.81 -63.18
C ARG A 2 -15.71 -23.36 -61.70
N HIS A 3 -15.34 -22.15 -61.32
CA HIS A 3 -14.81 -20.96 -61.98
C HIS A 3 -14.35 -20.01 -60.87
N ALA A 4 -13.31 -19.23 -61.16
CA ALA A 4 -12.84 -18.10 -60.40
C ALA A 4 -13.71 -16.85 -60.67
N HIS A 5 -13.37 -15.80 -59.92
CA HIS A 5 -13.62 -14.37 -60.14
C HIS A 5 -14.74 -13.68 -59.36
N PHE A 6 -14.29 -13.10 -58.24
CA PHE A 6 -14.56 -11.72 -57.84
C PHE A 6 -14.74 -10.80 -59.04
N ALA A 7 -15.89 -10.12 -59.09
CA ALA A 7 -16.16 -9.07 -60.04
C ALA A 7 -15.48 -7.77 -59.57
N CYS A 8 -14.44 -7.41 -60.33
CA CYS A 8 -13.85 -6.09 -60.40
C CYS A 8 -14.55 -5.32 -61.53
N LEU A 9 -15.03 -4.10 -61.29
CA LEU A 9 -15.47 -3.11 -62.30
C LEU A 9 -15.48 -1.74 -61.59
N ALA A 10 -14.87 -0.64 -62.05
CA ALA A 10 -14.25 -0.24 -63.31
C ALA A 10 -13.19 0.85 -62.98
N LEU A 11 -11.94 0.80 -63.46
CA LEU A 11 -11.39 1.06 -64.81
C LEU A 11 -11.25 2.56 -65.16
N LEU A 12 -10.01 3.09 -65.14
CA LEU A 12 -9.39 4.12 -66.02
C LEU A 12 -7.95 4.42 -65.48
N LEU A 13 -6.91 3.69 -65.90
CA LEU A 13 -5.91 4.06 -66.94
C LEU A 13 -5.28 5.45 -66.76
N VAL A 14 -4.03 5.54 -66.27
CA VAL A 14 -2.83 6.12 -66.93
C VAL A 14 -1.57 5.58 -66.23
N ALA A 15 -0.60 5.09 -67.01
CA ALA A 15 0.75 4.75 -66.59
C ALA A 15 1.71 5.92 -66.87
N GLY A 16 2.72 6.10 -66.01
CA GLY A 16 3.74 7.18 -66.04
C GLY A 16 3.40 8.24 -64.98
N CYS A 17 4.24 8.54 -64.00
CA CYS A 17 5.65 8.89 -64.13
C CYS A 17 6.51 8.30 -63.01
N ALA A 18 7.77 8.02 -63.35
CA ALA A 18 8.83 7.80 -62.39
C ALA A 18 9.03 9.05 -61.52
N GLU A 19 9.03 8.90 -60.21
CA GLU A 19 9.53 9.93 -59.30
C GLU A 19 11.04 9.74 -59.20
N GLU A 20 11.77 10.36 -60.13
CA GLU A 20 13.19 10.63 -59.94
C GLU A 20 13.33 11.54 -58.73
N SER A 21 13.88 11.01 -57.64
CA SER A 21 14.38 11.80 -56.52
C SER A 21 15.46 12.76 -57.03
N ALA A 22 15.05 13.98 -57.38
CA ALA A 22 15.96 15.07 -57.74
C ALA A 22 16.73 15.48 -56.47
N THR A 23 17.90 14.87 -56.29
CA THR A 23 18.90 15.33 -55.34
C THR A 23 19.60 16.55 -55.96
N CYS A 24 19.76 17.63 -55.19
CA CYS A 24 20.53 18.79 -55.63
C CYS A 24 22.00 18.38 -55.85
N ALA A 25 22.71 19.10 -56.72
CA ALA A 25 24.12 18.85 -56.94
C ALA A 25 24.95 19.18 -55.68
N ALA A 26 26.15 18.60 -55.57
CA ALA A 26 27.03 18.87 -54.43
C ALA A 26 27.35 20.37 -54.33
N GLY A 27 27.04 20.99 -53.17
CA GLY A 27 27.19 22.43 -52.92
C GLY A 27 25.90 23.25 -53.03
N GLU A 28 24.73 22.62 -53.16
CA GLU A 28 23.42 23.28 -53.13
C GLU A 28 22.47 22.64 -52.11
N ILE A 29 21.61 23.46 -51.50
CA ILE A 29 20.55 23.05 -50.56
C ILE A 29 19.15 23.25 -51.16
N ARG A 30 18.20 22.38 -50.78
CA ARG A 30 16.81 22.41 -51.29
C ARG A 30 15.92 23.27 -50.41
N SER A 31 15.35 24.33 -50.97
CA SER A 31 14.36 25.19 -50.33
C SER A 31 13.01 24.45 -50.14
N PRO A 32 12.15 24.83 -49.17
CA PRO A 32 10.80 24.27 -48.99
C PRO A 32 9.91 24.32 -50.24
N ASP A 33 10.16 25.24 -51.18
CA ASP A 33 9.48 25.32 -52.48
C ASP A 33 10.05 24.36 -53.55
N GLY A 34 11.02 23.53 -53.18
CA GLY A 34 11.59 22.47 -54.01
C GLY A 34 12.72 22.91 -54.96
N VAL A 35 13.22 24.14 -54.84
CA VAL A 35 14.29 24.73 -55.68
C VAL A 35 15.66 24.54 -55.02
N CYS A 36 16.68 24.16 -55.80
CA CYS A 36 18.08 24.07 -55.34
C CYS A 36 18.75 25.46 -55.42
N VAL A 37 19.41 25.87 -54.34
CA VAL A 37 20.15 27.13 -54.24
C VAL A 37 21.57 26.88 -53.73
N PRO A 38 22.58 27.63 -54.19
CA PRO A 38 23.97 27.45 -53.77
C PRO A 38 24.14 27.72 -52.28
N ASP A 39 24.87 26.83 -51.62
CA ASP A 39 25.23 26.94 -50.20
C ASP A 39 26.35 27.98 -50.08
N THR A 40 25.97 29.24 -49.83
CA THR A 40 26.93 30.35 -49.74
C THR A 40 27.60 30.48 -48.38
N ASP A 41 27.41 29.52 -47.47
CA ASP A 41 27.91 29.60 -46.10
C ASP A 41 29.07 28.63 -45.80
N LEU A 42 29.88 28.25 -46.79
CA LEU A 42 31.11 27.48 -46.59
C LEU A 42 32.24 27.90 -47.56
N ASP A 43 33.02 28.92 -47.17
CA ASP A 43 34.43 28.73 -46.74
C ASP A 43 35.33 29.98 -46.85
N ALA A 44 36.11 30.15 -45.77
CA ALA A 44 37.52 30.54 -45.71
C ALA A 44 37.94 32.03 -45.60
N ALA A 45 38.41 32.32 -44.38
CA ALA A 45 39.76 32.81 -44.07
C ALA A 45 40.09 34.28 -44.37
N THR A 46 39.95 35.10 -43.34
CA THR A 46 40.96 36.12 -43.05
C THR A 46 41.58 35.82 -41.69
N LEU A 47 42.88 35.51 -41.74
CA LEU A 47 43.79 35.56 -40.61
C LEU A 47 43.71 36.95 -39.97
N ASP A 48 43.34 37.03 -38.71
CA ASP A 48 43.75 38.14 -37.86
C ASP A 48 44.45 37.56 -36.62
N ALA A 49 45.77 37.65 -36.64
CA ALA A 49 46.58 37.55 -35.44
C ALA A 49 46.47 38.90 -34.73
N GLY A 50 45.39 39.07 -33.97
CA GLY A 50 45.24 40.12 -32.99
C GLY A 50 45.62 39.56 -31.62
N GLU A 51 46.78 39.97 -31.11
CA GLU A 51 47.08 39.93 -29.69
C GLU A 51 46.08 40.81 -28.95
N ASP A 52 45.00 40.22 -28.45
CA ASP A 52 44.16 40.83 -27.43
C ASP A 52 44.31 40.04 -26.13
N ALA A 53 45.29 40.48 -25.34
CA ALA A 53 45.21 40.38 -23.89
C ALA A 53 44.00 41.22 -23.44
N GLY A 54 42.82 40.61 -23.49
CA GLY A 54 41.59 41.11 -22.92
C GLY A 54 41.17 40.17 -21.81
N GLU A 55 41.21 40.67 -20.58
CA GLU A 55 40.60 40.07 -19.42
C GLU A 55 39.12 39.83 -19.69
N ASP A 56 38.73 38.58 -19.98
CA ASP A 56 37.34 38.15 -19.90
C ASP A 56 37.24 37.09 -18.80
N ALA A 57 37.37 37.57 -17.56
CA ALA A 57 36.89 36.84 -16.40
C ALA A 57 35.36 36.92 -16.41
N GLY A 58 34.73 35.91 -16.98
CA GLY A 58 33.27 35.85 -17.01
C GLY A 58 32.65 34.69 -17.76
N ASP A 59 33.37 33.60 -18.04
CA ASP A 59 32.74 32.37 -18.50
C ASP A 59 32.26 31.59 -17.27
N ALA A 60 31.00 31.87 -16.88
CA ALA A 60 30.36 31.34 -15.66
C ALA A 60 29.78 29.93 -15.86
N ASP A 61 30.40 29.12 -16.70
CA ASP A 61 30.12 27.68 -16.85
C ASP A 61 31.28 26.86 -16.24
N THR A 62 31.88 27.33 -15.15
CA THR A 62 32.80 26.51 -14.37
C THR A 62 31.96 25.57 -13.52
N ASP A 63 31.56 24.43 -14.09
CA ASP A 63 31.21 23.24 -13.31
C ASP A 63 32.33 23.05 -12.26
N PRO A 64 32.06 23.30 -10.95
CA PRO A 64 33.10 23.29 -9.93
C PRO A 64 33.68 21.89 -9.73
N CYS A 65 33.02 20.85 -10.24
CA CYS A 65 33.51 19.48 -10.22
C CYS A 65 34.32 19.10 -11.45
N GLU A 66 34.38 19.94 -12.50
CA GLU A 66 35.11 19.67 -13.75
C GLU A 66 34.79 18.28 -14.36
N GLY A 67 33.54 17.80 -14.24
CA GLY A 67 33.13 16.47 -14.69
C GLY A 67 33.77 15.29 -13.95
N ARG A 68 34.24 15.49 -12.71
CA ARG A 68 34.97 14.47 -11.92
C ARG A 68 34.07 13.60 -11.04
N CYS A 69 32.77 13.87 -11.00
CA CYS A 69 31.81 13.04 -10.28
C CYS A 69 31.55 11.72 -11.00
N LEU A 70 31.12 10.71 -10.25
CA LEU A 70 30.66 9.45 -10.82
C LEU A 70 29.38 9.67 -11.63
N ALA A 71 29.01 8.69 -12.46
CA ALA A 71 27.86 8.81 -13.36
C ALA A 71 26.51 9.01 -12.63
N ASP A 72 26.44 8.56 -11.38
CA ASP A 72 25.25 8.63 -10.53
C ASP A 72 25.32 9.77 -9.49
N GLU A 73 26.39 10.57 -9.49
CA GLU A 73 26.61 11.69 -8.55
C GLU A 73 26.36 13.04 -9.23
N LEU A 74 25.84 13.99 -8.46
CA LEU A 74 25.60 15.38 -8.83
C LEU A 74 26.69 16.29 -8.26
N CYS A 75 26.94 17.40 -8.96
CA CYS A 75 27.92 18.39 -8.52
C CYS A 75 27.24 19.52 -7.72
N ASP A 76 27.66 19.73 -6.48
CA ASP A 76 27.23 20.88 -5.67
C ASP A 76 28.01 22.17 -6.01
N SER A 77 27.53 23.31 -5.50
CA SER A 77 28.17 24.61 -5.74
C SER A 77 29.52 24.80 -5.03
N ASP A 78 29.87 23.91 -4.10
CA ASP A 78 31.15 23.88 -3.39
C ASP A 78 32.18 22.94 -4.08
N GLY A 79 31.81 22.29 -5.19
CA GLY A 79 32.65 21.35 -5.93
C GLY A 79 32.74 19.96 -5.29
N ARG A 80 31.74 19.55 -4.51
CA ARG A 80 31.57 18.19 -4.01
C ARG A 80 30.67 17.39 -4.93
N CYS A 81 30.98 16.10 -5.02
CA CYS A 81 30.10 15.12 -5.63
C CYS A 81 29.19 14.55 -4.55
N VAL A 82 27.90 14.67 -4.76
CA VAL A 82 26.83 14.32 -3.83
C VAL A 82 25.82 13.41 -4.53
N ASP A 83 25.03 12.66 -3.78
CA ASP A 83 23.97 11.82 -4.35
C ASP A 83 22.80 12.68 -4.86
N CYS A 84 22.55 13.82 -4.22
CA CYS A 84 21.41 14.68 -4.51
C CYS A 84 21.68 16.16 -4.24
N LEU A 85 20.93 17.04 -4.93
CA LEU A 85 20.87 18.48 -4.66
C LEU A 85 19.48 18.91 -4.16
N ALA A 86 18.47 18.10 -4.46
CA ALA A 86 17.10 18.22 -3.97
C ALA A 86 16.44 16.83 -3.89
N ASP A 87 15.31 16.74 -3.19
CA ASP A 87 14.53 15.48 -3.08
C ASP A 87 14.23 14.83 -4.43
N ALA A 88 14.06 15.63 -5.49
CA ALA A 88 13.77 15.15 -6.84
C ALA A 88 14.91 14.30 -7.45
N ASP A 89 16.13 14.40 -6.92
CA ASP A 89 17.29 13.60 -7.35
C ASP A 89 17.32 12.21 -6.66
N CYS A 90 16.50 12.02 -5.62
CA CYS A 90 16.40 10.75 -4.91
C CYS A 90 15.29 9.87 -5.49
N ASP A 91 15.67 8.90 -6.34
CA ASP A 91 14.75 7.98 -7.04
C ASP A 91 14.31 6.76 -6.20
N ALA A 92 14.90 6.56 -5.02
CA ALA A 92 14.58 5.42 -4.16
C ALA A 92 13.45 5.78 -3.17
N PRO A 93 12.32 5.05 -3.14
CA PRO A 93 11.22 5.34 -2.20
C PRO A 93 11.59 5.07 -0.74
N THR A 94 12.62 4.25 -0.48
CA THR A 94 13.16 4.05 0.87
C THR A 94 13.99 5.22 1.36
N ASN A 95 14.51 6.05 0.44
CA ASN A 95 15.40 7.17 0.72
C ASN A 95 14.96 8.41 -0.07
N PRO A 96 13.75 8.95 0.17
CA PRO A 96 13.15 9.93 -0.72
C PRO A 96 13.56 11.38 -0.42
N VAL A 97 14.42 11.62 0.58
CA VAL A 97 14.80 12.98 1.00
C VAL A 97 16.28 13.20 0.72
N CYS A 98 16.59 14.37 0.17
CA CYS A 98 17.97 14.84 0.10
C CYS A 98 18.32 15.61 1.37
N ASP A 99 19.32 15.15 2.10
CA ASP A 99 19.75 15.84 3.32
C ASP A 99 20.70 17.02 3.04
N ASP A 100 21.04 17.76 4.10
CA ASP A 100 21.90 18.94 4.00
C ASP A 100 23.35 18.63 3.58
N VAL A 101 23.77 17.36 3.57
CA VAL A 101 25.10 16.93 3.10
C VAL A 101 25.05 16.32 1.70
N GLY A 102 23.88 16.29 1.07
CA GLY A 102 23.67 15.79 -0.28
C GLY A 102 23.59 14.27 -0.38
N GLU A 103 23.17 13.60 0.70
CA GLU A 103 22.92 12.15 0.72
C GLU A 103 21.41 11.89 0.64
N CYS A 104 21.00 10.88 -0.15
CA CYS A 104 19.61 10.42 -0.18
C CYS A 104 19.31 9.56 1.05
N VAL A 105 18.39 10.00 1.89
CA VAL A 105 18.06 9.39 3.19
C VAL A 105 16.57 9.12 3.34
N ALA A 106 16.23 8.21 4.26
CA ALA A 106 14.87 8.09 4.78
C ALA A 106 14.51 9.36 5.58
N GLY A 107 13.26 9.78 5.51
CA GLY A 107 12.79 10.95 6.26
C GLY A 107 11.63 11.71 5.65
N CYS A 108 10.78 11.08 4.83
CA CYS A 108 9.56 11.77 4.39
C CYS A 108 8.74 12.20 5.61
N THR A 109 8.11 13.37 5.54
CA THR A 109 7.23 13.90 6.61
C THR A 109 5.85 14.28 6.08
N SER A 110 5.56 13.93 4.83
CA SER A 110 4.26 14.13 4.20
C SER A 110 4.20 13.40 2.87
N ASN A 111 2.99 13.11 2.41
CA ASN A 111 2.72 12.50 1.10
C ASN A 111 3.25 13.34 -0.07
N ALA A 112 3.49 14.64 0.14
CA ALA A 112 4.07 15.50 -0.90
C ALA A 112 5.48 15.06 -1.33
N THR A 113 6.29 14.54 -0.41
CA THR A 113 7.61 13.99 -0.71
C THR A 113 7.47 12.74 -1.59
N CYS A 114 6.48 11.89 -1.30
CA CYS A 114 6.31 10.59 -1.92
C CYS A 114 5.44 10.61 -3.20
N ALA A 115 4.69 11.68 -3.45
CA ALA A 115 3.76 11.81 -4.58
C ALA A 115 4.39 11.59 -5.97
N ARG A 116 5.72 11.69 -6.08
CA ARG A 116 6.47 11.40 -7.31
C ARG A 116 6.64 9.91 -7.60
N PHE A 117 6.45 9.04 -6.60
CA PHE A 117 6.54 7.59 -6.74
C PHE A 117 5.14 7.01 -6.99
N GLU A 118 4.86 6.63 -8.23
CA GLU A 118 3.54 6.11 -8.62
C GLU A 118 3.10 4.88 -7.81
N ALA A 119 4.03 4.01 -7.43
CA ALA A 119 3.74 2.78 -6.68
C ALA A 119 3.69 2.99 -5.15
N THR A 120 4.27 4.08 -4.64
CA THR A 120 4.36 4.38 -3.21
C THR A 120 4.14 5.87 -2.96
N PRO A 121 2.94 6.40 -3.21
CA PRO A 121 2.67 7.83 -3.14
C PRO A 121 2.53 8.37 -1.71
N ALA A 122 2.38 7.47 -0.72
CA ALA A 122 2.15 7.80 0.68
C ALA A 122 3.46 7.85 1.48
N CYS A 123 3.46 8.56 2.59
CA CYS A 123 4.58 8.63 3.52
C CYS A 123 4.23 7.95 4.84
N ASP A 124 4.97 6.90 5.19
CA ASP A 124 4.99 6.42 6.57
C ASP A 124 5.89 7.36 7.38
N GLU A 125 5.29 8.34 8.07
CA GLU A 125 6.03 9.31 8.89
C GLU A 125 6.81 8.63 10.03
N GLY A 126 6.36 7.46 10.50
CA GLY A 126 7.05 6.70 11.55
C GLY A 126 8.33 6.03 11.07
N GLY A 127 8.33 5.55 9.82
CA GLY A 127 9.48 4.93 9.15
C GLY A 127 10.32 5.89 8.29
N GLY A 128 9.77 7.04 7.90
CA GLY A 128 10.37 8.00 6.98
C GLY A 128 10.45 7.50 5.53
N THR A 129 9.69 6.48 5.16
CA THR A 129 9.75 5.84 3.84
C THR A 129 8.47 6.02 3.05
N CYS A 130 8.58 6.03 1.73
CA CYS A 130 7.40 6.05 0.87
C CYS A 130 6.78 4.66 0.77
N VAL A 131 5.47 4.59 0.99
CA VAL A 131 4.67 3.36 1.05
C VAL A 131 3.46 3.47 0.12
N GLU A 132 2.77 2.35 -0.13
CA GLU A 132 1.64 2.32 -1.08
C GLU A 132 0.47 3.17 -0.57
N CYS A 133 0.24 3.14 0.74
CA CYS A 133 -0.86 3.84 1.38
C CYS A 133 -0.58 4.14 2.86
N ASP A 134 -1.34 5.06 3.44
CA ASP A 134 -1.34 5.41 4.86
C ASP A 134 -2.77 5.44 5.45
N ALA A 135 -2.88 5.77 6.75
CA ALA A 135 -4.16 5.86 7.45
C ALA A 135 -5.00 7.10 7.10
N ASP A 136 -4.38 8.13 6.53
CA ASP A 136 -4.98 9.44 6.29
C ASP A 136 -5.68 9.52 4.93
N ASP A 137 -5.29 8.68 3.96
CA ASP A 137 -5.85 8.75 2.61
C ASP A 137 -6.08 7.38 1.95
N ALA A 138 -7.27 6.80 2.20
CA ALA A 138 -7.73 5.60 1.50
C ALA A 138 -7.86 5.77 -0.03
N SER A 139 -7.84 7.01 -0.57
CA SER A 139 -7.85 7.23 -2.02
C SER A 139 -6.54 6.87 -2.71
N GLN A 140 -5.48 6.61 -1.93
CA GLN A 140 -4.23 6.04 -2.40
C GLN A 140 -4.43 4.58 -2.87
N CYS A 141 -5.44 3.88 -2.35
CA CYS A 141 -5.82 2.55 -2.78
C CYS A 141 -6.96 2.58 -3.81
N GLY A 142 -7.16 1.47 -4.51
CA GLY A 142 -8.30 1.29 -5.41
C GLY A 142 -9.64 1.40 -4.67
N ALA A 143 -10.71 1.73 -5.40
CA ALA A 143 -12.06 1.94 -4.82
C ALA A 143 -12.68 0.74 -4.08
N SER A 144 -12.05 -0.44 -4.12
CA SER A 144 -12.47 -1.67 -3.44
C SER A 144 -11.36 -2.23 -2.53
N GLU A 145 -10.43 -1.38 -2.13
CA GLU A 145 -9.26 -1.73 -1.33
C GLU A 145 -9.17 -0.78 -0.13
N SER A 146 -8.55 -1.28 0.93
CA SER A 146 -8.23 -0.53 2.14
C SER A 146 -6.73 -0.59 2.37
N CYS A 147 -6.16 0.42 3.03
CA CYS A 147 -4.77 0.37 3.41
C CYS A 147 -4.54 -0.58 4.58
N ASP A 148 -3.64 -1.55 4.44
CA ASP A 148 -3.13 -2.31 5.59
C ASP A 148 -2.20 -1.41 6.42
N LEU A 149 -2.61 -1.04 7.63
CA LEU A 149 -1.85 -0.09 8.46
C LEU A 149 -0.65 -0.71 9.19
N ILE A 150 -0.33 -1.97 8.91
CA ILE A 150 0.83 -2.68 9.46
C ILE A 150 1.88 -2.83 8.37
N ASP A 151 1.46 -3.28 7.19
CA ASP A 151 2.36 -3.52 6.05
C ASP A 151 2.42 -2.32 5.08
N PHE A 152 1.53 -1.33 5.25
CA PHE A 152 1.36 -0.15 4.38
C PHE A 152 1.16 -0.50 2.89
N THR A 153 0.35 -1.53 2.66
CA THR A 153 0.00 -2.04 1.32
C THR A 153 -1.50 -2.04 1.11
N CYS A 154 -1.94 -1.88 -0.13
CA CYS A 154 -3.36 -1.93 -0.46
C CYS A 154 -3.85 -3.38 -0.45
N VAL A 155 -4.89 -3.65 0.33
CA VAL A 155 -5.50 -4.97 0.45
C VAL A 155 -6.99 -4.92 0.09
N PRO A 156 -7.58 -6.00 -0.48
CA PRO A 156 -8.99 -6.04 -0.80
C PRO A 156 -9.87 -5.72 0.40
N GLN A 157 -10.84 -4.83 0.21
CA GLN A 157 -11.80 -4.47 1.23
C GLN A 157 -12.88 -5.56 1.33
N GLU A 158 -12.61 -6.58 2.15
CA GLU A 158 -13.62 -7.53 2.58
C GLU A 158 -14.07 -7.21 4.00
N THR A 159 -15.38 -6.92 4.16
CA THR A 159 -15.95 -6.68 5.48
C THR A 159 -15.79 -7.93 6.35
N ARG A 160 -14.92 -7.80 7.33
CA ARG A 160 -14.66 -8.75 8.40
C ARG A 160 -15.85 -8.78 9.36
N ARG A 161 -15.95 -9.81 10.17
CA ARG A 161 -16.96 -9.93 11.25
C ARG A 161 -16.39 -9.44 12.59
N THR A 162 -17.25 -9.32 13.59
CA THR A 162 -16.81 -9.08 14.99
C THR A 162 -15.80 -10.15 15.42
N CYS A 163 -14.72 -9.73 16.09
CA CYS A 163 -13.59 -10.57 16.50
C CYS A 163 -12.84 -11.27 15.36
N GLU A 164 -12.97 -10.82 14.13
CA GLU A 164 -12.02 -11.20 13.07
C GLU A 164 -10.81 -10.27 13.10
N ALA A 165 -9.64 -10.80 12.70
CA ALA A 165 -8.45 -10.00 12.54
C ALA A 165 -8.67 -8.93 11.46
N CYS A 166 -8.08 -7.77 11.66
CA CYS A 166 -8.15 -6.63 10.75
C CYS A 166 -6.84 -5.84 10.83
N THR A 167 -6.64 -4.99 9.83
CA THR A 167 -5.50 -4.09 9.71
C THR A 167 -5.92 -2.65 9.44
N ASN A 168 -7.23 -2.41 9.31
CA ASN A 168 -7.85 -1.10 9.09
C ASN A 168 -9.30 -1.12 9.61
N ASP A 169 -9.80 -0.01 10.12
CA ASP A 169 -11.20 0.19 10.53
C ASP A 169 -12.19 -0.08 9.38
N ASP A 170 -11.83 0.27 8.14
CA ASP A 170 -12.68 0.08 6.95
C ASP A 170 -12.90 -1.39 6.57
N GLN A 171 -12.12 -2.30 7.18
CA GLN A 171 -12.33 -3.74 7.07
C GLN A 171 -13.40 -4.23 8.04
N CYS A 172 -13.77 -3.45 9.05
CA CYS A 172 -14.72 -3.88 10.07
C CYS A 172 -16.17 -3.52 9.72
N PRO A 173 -17.18 -4.21 10.31
CA PRO A 173 -18.57 -3.83 10.13
C PRO A 173 -18.83 -2.42 10.68
N GLY A 174 -19.92 -1.78 10.24
CA GLY A 174 -20.33 -0.49 10.79
C GLY A 174 -20.40 -0.50 12.32
N GLY A 175 -19.87 0.57 12.93
CA GLY A 175 -19.78 0.72 14.39
C GLY A 175 -18.72 -0.14 15.07
N HIS A 176 -17.80 -0.73 14.30
CA HIS A 176 -16.64 -1.43 14.81
C HIS A 176 -15.36 -0.69 14.44
N LEU A 177 -14.33 -0.91 15.25
CA LEU A 177 -12.98 -0.41 15.02
C LEU A 177 -12.01 -1.58 15.07
N CYS A 178 -10.93 -1.45 14.33
CA CYS A 178 -9.81 -2.35 14.32
C CYS A 178 -8.86 -2.03 15.47
N VAL A 179 -9.00 -2.77 16.57
CA VAL A 179 -8.27 -2.46 17.81
C VAL A 179 -7.31 -3.59 18.18
N THR A 180 -6.14 -3.22 18.68
CA THR A 180 -5.17 -4.20 19.17
C THR A 180 -5.71 -4.91 20.41
N MET A 181 -5.36 -6.19 20.57
CA MET A 181 -5.81 -6.99 21.71
C MET A 181 -4.63 -7.57 22.46
N THR A 182 -4.89 -7.94 23.71
CA THR A 182 -3.96 -8.72 24.52
C THR A 182 -4.55 -10.09 24.85
N TYR A 183 -3.70 -11.03 25.20
CA TYR A 183 -4.11 -12.31 25.78
C TYR A 183 -3.14 -12.68 26.89
N GLU A 184 -3.67 -12.92 28.09
CA GLU A 184 -2.87 -13.17 29.30
C GLU A 184 -1.76 -12.11 29.52
N GLY A 185 -2.07 -10.84 29.19
CA GLY A 185 -1.17 -9.69 29.33
C GLY A 185 -0.13 -9.52 28.22
N LEU A 186 -0.14 -10.35 27.18
CA LEU A 186 0.77 -10.23 26.03
C LEU A 186 0.04 -9.66 24.80
N PRO A 187 0.69 -8.81 23.98
CA PRO A 187 0.13 -8.37 22.71
C PRO A 187 -0.22 -9.55 21.81
N ARG A 188 -1.37 -9.48 21.15
CA ARG A 188 -1.90 -10.57 20.35
C ARG A 188 -2.05 -10.21 18.88
N GLY A 189 -1.30 -10.94 18.05
CA GLY A 189 -1.24 -10.70 16.61
C GLY A 189 -0.34 -9.51 16.24
N VAL A 190 -0.13 -9.31 14.95
CA VAL A 190 0.60 -8.15 14.40
C VAL A 190 -0.33 -6.98 14.06
N GLY A 191 -1.65 -7.15 14.25
CA GLY A 191 -2.69 -6.18 13.91
C GLY A 191 -3.77 -6.05 14.98
N GLY A 192 -5.00 -5.79 14.52
CA GLY A 192 -6.15 -5.60 15.39
C GLY A 192 -7.22 -6.67 15.20
N TYR A 193 -8.30 -6.50 15.94
CA TYR A 193 -9.54 -7.26 15.81
C TYR A 193 -10.72 -6.29 15.74
N CYS A 194 -11.71 -6.62 14.91
CA CYS A 194 -12.91 -5.81 14.78
C CYS A 194 -13.77 -5.89 16.04
N LEU A 195 -13.73 -4.86 16.87
CA LEU A 195 -14.55 -4.75 18.09
C LEU A 195 -15.53 -3.61 17.97
N GLN A 196 -16.77 -3.84 18.43
CA GLN A 196 -17.84 -2.84 18.36
C GLN A 196 -17.57 -1.72 19.37
N THR A 197 -17.86 -0.47 19.02
CA THR A 197 -17.81 0.62 20.00
C THR A 197 -19.00 0.53 20.95
N THR A 198 -18.83 0.98 22.20
CA THR A 198 -19.97 1.04 23.15
C THR A 198 -20.99 2.10 22.73
N ALA A 199 -20.55 3.14 22.02
CA ALA A 199 -21.41 4.17 21.45
C ALA A 199 -22.40 3.60 20.43
N ASP A 200 -21.94 2.69 19.57
CA ASP A 200 -22.78 2.04 18.55
C ASP A 200 -23.58 0.86 19.12
N ALA A 201 -23.01 0.12 20.08
CA ALA A 201 -23.70 -1.01 20.71
C ALA A 201 -24.83 -0.55 21.65
N GLY A 202 -24.63 0.56 22.37
CA GLY A 202 -25.46 1.02 23.49
C GLY A 202 -25.32 0.13 24.74
N VAL A 203 -25.50 -1.18 24.58
CA VAL A 203 -25.17 -2.22 25.57
C VAL A 203 -24.39 -3.30 24.85
N CYS A 204 -23.23 -3.66 25.40
CA CYS A 204 -22.38 -4.65 24.76
C CYS A 204 -23.08 -6.02 24.61
N PRO A 205 -23.02 -6.63 23.42
CA PRO A 205 -23.59 -7.97 23.21
C PRO A 205 -22.74 -9.02 23.92
N ARG A 206 -23.36 -10.09 24.41
CA ARG A 206 -22.62 -11.29 24.85
C ARG A 206 -22.05 -12.00 23.62
N PRO A 207 -20.81 -12.55 23.66
CA PRO A 207 -19.88 -12.62 24.80
C PRO A 207 -18.96 -11.39 25.00
N PHE A 208 -19.14 -10.33 24.22
CA PHE A 208 -18.33 -9.10 24.20
C PHE A 208 -18.65 -8.10 25.32
N GLN A 209 -18.95 -8.57 26.53
CA GLN A 209 -19.44 -7.76 27.64
C GLN A 209 -18.34 -7.04 28.45
N ASN A 210 -17.08 -7.14 28.03
CA ASN A 210 -15.97 -6.46 28.70
C ASN A 210 -15.73 -5.11 28.03
N GLU A 211 -16.37 -4.08 28.57
CA GLU A 211 -16.12 -2.68 28.18
C GLU A 211 -14.68 -2.31 28.57
N ARG A 212 -13.89 -1.85 27.60
CA ARG A 212 -12.53 -1.38 27.85
C ARG A 212 -12.16 -0.21 26.95
N ASP A 213 -11.26 0.63 27.44
CA ASP A 213 -10.59 1.64 26.65
C ASP A 213 -9.58 0.98 25.69
N ALA A 214 -9.69 1.30 24.40
CA ALA A 214 -8.76 0.89 23.37
C ALA A 214 -8.45 2.07 22.43
N SER A 215 -7.53 1.88 21.50
CA SER A 215 -7.34 2.77 20.36
C SER A 215 -7.42 1.97 19.08
N SER A 216 -7.97 2.60 18.04
CA SER A 216 -7.97 2.06 16.69
C SER A 216 -6.54 2.08 16.13
N LEU A 217 -6.26 1.21 15.15
CA LEU A 217 -5.06 1.32 14.32
C LEU A 217 -5.05 2.59 13.46
N ASN A 218 -6.22 3.06 12.99
CA ASN A 218 -6.34 4.28 12.20
C ASN A 218 -6.11 5.55 13.04
N ASP A 219 -6.48 5.51 14.33
CA ASP A 219 -6.22 6.59 15.27
C ASP A 219 -5.69 6.03 16.61
N PRO A 220 -4.36 5.82 16.72
CA PRO A 220 -3.73 5.32 17.94
C PRO A 220 -3.71 6.36 19.08
N THR A 221 -4.04 7.62 18.79
CA THR A 221 -3.99 8.73 19.74
C THR A 221 -5.28 8.89 20.52
N THR A 222 -6.40 8.59 19.88
CA THR A 222 -7.73 8.67 20.51
C THR A 222 -8.07 7.38 21.24
N ARG A 223 -8.50 7.51 22.50
CA ARG A 223 -9.06 6.39 23.27
C ARG A 223 -10.56 6.31 23.07
N VAL A 224 -11.05 5.11 22.79
CA VAL A 224 -12.44 4.78 22.53
C VAL A 224 -12.83 3.56 23.36
N GLU A 225 -14.05 3.55 23.86
CA GLU A 225 -14.57 2.42 24.63
C GLU A 225 -15.19 1.40 23.67
N VAL A 226 -14.75 0.14 23.80
CA VAL A 226 -15.17 -0.95 22.92
C VAL A 226 -15.72 -2.13 23.72
N CYS A 227 -16.63 -2.85 23.09
CA CYS A 227 -17.14 -4.14 23.56
C CYS A 227 -16.10 -5.23 23.24
N SER A 228 -15.30 -5.59 24.24
CA SER A 228 -14.29 -6.63 24.14
C SER A 228 -14.72 -7.92 24.85
N ILE A 229 -13.95 -8.97 24.64
CA ILE A 229 -14.01 -10.22 25.40
C ILE A 229 -13.18 -10.09 26.68
N PHE A 230 -13.27 -11.08 27.56
CA PHE A 230 -12.35 -11.19 28.69
C PHE A 230 -11.00 -11.73 28.22
N GLU A 231 -10.12 -10.83 27.79
CA GLU A 231 -8.80 -11.09 27.19
C GLU A 231 -7.87 -11.95 28.06
N ASP A 232 -8.05 -11.99 29.38
CA ASP A 232 -7.28 -12.88 30.26
C ASP A 232 -7.72 -14.35 30.19
N LEU A 233 -8.90 -14.61 29.64
CA LEU A 233 -9.54 -15.93 29.62
C LEU A 233 -9.74 -16.45 28.20
N GLN A 234 -9.96 -15.54 27.26
CA GLN A 234 -10.50 -15.85 25.95
C GLN A 234 -9.72 -15.11 24.86
N THR A 235 -9.72 -15.69 23.68
CA THR A 235 -9.23 -15.06 22.46
C THR A 235 -10.38 -14.85 21.49
N CYS A 236 -10.25 -13.88 20.59
CA CYS A 236 -11.26 -13.65 19.56
C CYS A 236 -11.51 -14.88 18.68
N GLU A 237 -10.46 -15.62 18.33
CA GLU A 237 -10.54 -16.84 17.52
C GLU A 237 -11.25 -17.96 18.28
N ALA A 238 -11.00 -18.11 19.59
CA ALA A 238 -11.70 -19.09 20.41
C ALA A 238 -13.16 -18.72 20.60
N VAL A 239 -13.46 -17.43 20.82
CA VAL A 239 -14.83 -16.93 20.89
C VAL A 239 -15.55 -17.15 19.57
N ARG A 240 -14.92 -16.84 18.44
CA ARG A 240 -15.51 -17.16 17.13
C ARG A 240 -15.70 -18.65 16.92
N ALA A 241 -14.80 -19.50 17.44
CA ALA A 241 -14.99 -20.93 17.37
C ALA A 241 -16.18 -21.44 18.18
N LEU A 242 -16.49 -20.79 19.31
CA LEU A 242 -17.72 -20.99 20.07
C LEU A 242 -18.95 -20.54 19.26
N ILE A 243 -18.94 -19.31 18.76
CA ILE A 243 -20.07 -18.69 18.02
C ILE A 243 -20.40 -19.46 16.74
N ASP A 244 -19.39 -19.87 15.99
CA ASP A 244 -19.54 -20.68 14.77
C ASP A 244 -19.85 -22.16 15.09
N ASP A 245 -20.04 -22.53 16.37
CA ASP A 245 -20.37 -23.87 16.84
C ASP A 245 -19.43 -24.98 16.30
N ARG A 246 -18.12 -24.70 16.32
CA ARG A 246 -17.12 -25.55 15.65
C ARG A 246 -16.86 -26.85 16.39
N LEU A 247 -16.75 -27.94 15.64
CA LEU A 247 -16.32 -29.23 16.15
C LEU A 247 -14.87 -29.20 16.64
N CYS A 248 -14.53 -30.12 17.55
CA CYS A 248 -13.17 -30.29 18.03
C CYS A 248 -12.79 -31.77 18.25
N THR A 249 -11.48 -32.05 18.25
CA THR A 249 -10.94 -33.42 18.45
C THR A 249 -9.99 -33.54 19.66
N GLY A 250 -9.58 -32.41 20.24
CA GLY A 250 -8.71 -32.32 21.41
C GLY A 250 -8.67 -30.86 21.91
N ASP A 251 -8.16 -30.64 23.13
CA ASP A 251 -8.13 -29.30 23.73
C ASP A 251 -7.41 -28.30 22.82
N GLY A 252 -8.12 -27.22 22.50
CA GLY A 252 -7.66 -26.18 21.59
C GLY A 252 -7.74 -26.52 20.10
N ALA A 253 -8.08 -27.74 19.68
CA ALA A 253 -8.10 -28.11 18.26
C ALA A 253 -9.51 -27.96 17.64
N CYS A 254 -9.80 -26.78 17.07
CA CYS A 254 -11.09 -26.46 16.46
C CYS A 254 -11.09 -26.67 14.95
N GLN A 255 -12.23 -27.08 14.40
CA GLN A 255 -12.40 -27.25 12.96
C GLN A 255 -12.41 -25.90 12.23
N ASN A 256 -11.58 -25.70 11.20
CA ASN A 256 -11.63 -24.51 10.35
C ASN A 256 -12.68 -24.66 9.24
N SER A 257 -12.87 -23.61 8.44
CA SER A 257 -13.81 -23.59 7.30
C SER A 257 -13.51 -24.64 6.22
N MET A 258 -12.29 -25.16 6.15
CA MET A 258 -11.89 -26.25 5.24
C MET A 258 -12.08 -27.65 5.85
N GLY A 259 -12.59 -27.74 7.08
CA GLY A 259 -12.86 -28.99 7.79
C GLY A 259 -11.65 -29.58 8.52
N ALA A 260 -10.49 -28.92 8.50
CA ALA A 260 -9.29 -29.37 9.22
C ALA A 260 -9.30 -28.89 10.68
N PHE A 261 -8.83 -29.72 11.61
CA PHE A 261 -8.69 -29.33 13.01
C PHE A 261 -7.36 -28.63 13.23
N VAL A 262 -7.41 -27.37 13.66
CA VAL A 262 -6.25 -26.51 13.87
C VAL A 262 -6.20 -26.02 15.33
N PRO A 263 -5.01 -25.84 15.91
CA PRO A 263 -4.89 -25.26 17.24
C PRO A 263 -5.41 -23.81 17.24
N VAL A 264 -6.26 -23.51 18.21
CA VAL A 264 -6.83 -22.20 18.50
C VAL A 264 -6.53 -21.90 19.96
N GLU A 265 -5.64 -20.94 20.18
CA GLU A 265 -5.28 -20.51 21.53
C GLU A 265 -6.49 -19.97 22.29
N GLY A 266 -6.60 -20.27 23.59
CA GLY A 266 -7.75 -19.90 24.41
C GLY A 266 -9.01 -20.76 24.20
N ALA A 267 -9.06 -21.63 23.19
CA ALA A 267 -10.16 -22.56 22.99
C ALA A 267 -10.01 -23.83 23.85
N LEU A 268 -11.14 -24.37 24.27
CA LEU A 268 -11.28 -25.63 25.00
C LEU A 268 -12.16 -26.58 24.19
N CYS A 269 -11.90 -27.88 24.29
CA CYS A 269 -12.70 -28.89 23.60
C CYS A 269 -13.53 -29.67 24.61
N ARG A 270 -14.85 -29.50 24.60
CA ARG A 270 -15.75 -30.09 25.59
C ARG A 270 -16.89 -30.84 24.92
N ASN A 271 -17.43 -31.83 25.62
CA ASN A 271 -18.61 -32.54 25.16
C ASN A 271 -19.84 -31.70 25.53
N LEU A 272 -20.43 -31.04 24.54
CA LEU A 272 -21.62 -30.21 24.69
C LEU A 272 -22.75 -30.90 23.93
N GLY A 273 -23.82 -31.29 24.63
CA GLY A 273 -24.97 -31.96 24.01
C GLY A 273 -24.66 -33.30 23.32
N GLY A 274 -23.57 -33.98 23.70
CA GLY A 274 -23.17 -35.28 23.13
C GLY A 274 -22.09 -35.21 22.04
N GLU A 275 -21.69 -34.01 21.60
CA GLU A 275 -20.68 -33.80 20.58
C GLU A 275 -19.49 -32.99 21.10
N MET A 276 -18.29 -33.23 20.57
CA MET A 276 -17.10 -32.47 20.95
C MET A 276 -17.08 -31.14 20.21
N ARG A 277 -17.27 -30.04 20.95
CA ARG A 277 -17.38 -28.67 20.44
C ARG A 277 -16.36 -27.75 21.09
N CYS A 278 -15.94 -26.74 20.34
CA CYS A 278 -15.08 -25.69 20.86
C CYS A 278 -15.88 -24.74 21.76
N THR A 279 -15.32 -24.49 22.93
CA THR A 279 -15.81 -23.52 23.92
C THR A 279 -14.63 -22.72 24.46
N VAL A 280 -14.90 -21.79 25.36
CA VAL A 280 -13.93 -20.85 25.91
C VAL A 280 -13.95 -20.91 27.42
N ARG A 281 -12.85 -20.50 28.07
CA ARG A 281 -12.85 -20.27 29.51
C ARG A 281 -13.80 -19.11 29.84
N CYS A 282 -14.43 -19.17 31.00
CA CYS A 282 -15.33 -18.12 31.47
C CYS A 282 -15.20 -17.94 32.98
N SER A 283 -15.57 -16.75 33.45
CA SER A 283 -15.72 -16.43 34.88
C SER A 283 -17.18 -16.16 35.27
N GLY A 284 -18.09 -16.09 34.29
CA GLY A 284 -19.52 -15.90 34.48
C GLY A 284 -20.29 -16.01 33.16
N ALA A 285 -21.63 -15.99 33.23
CA ALA A 285 -22.48 -16.16 32.04
C ALA A 285 -22.22 -15.08 30.97
N VAL A 286 -21.83 -13.86 31.37
CA VAL A 286 -21.54 -12.75 30.45
C VAL A 286 -20.46 -13.08 29.41
N SER A 287 -19.54 -14.00 29.72
CA SER A 287 -18.46 -14.44 28.82
C SER A 287 -18.91 -15.47 27.78
N CYS A 288 -20.19 -15.87 27.81
CA CYS A 288 -20.76 -16.92 26.96
C CYS A 288 -21.80 -16.35 26.01
N GLU A 289 -21.80 -16.80 24.75
CA GLU A 289 -22.81 -16.41 23.77
C GLU A 289 -24.20 -16.95 24.18
N PRO A 290 -25.29 -16.17 24.11
CA PRO A 290 -26.64 -16.67 24.35
C PRO A 290 -27.12 -17.61 23.23
N VAL A 291 -27.70 -18.76 23.57
CA VAL A 291 -28.37 -19.63 22.56
C VAL A 291 -29.84 -19.22 22.39
N ASP A 292 -30.27 -19.04 21.14
CA ASP A 292 -31.67 -18.79 20.73
C ASP A 292 -32.37 -17.65 21.50
N GLY A 293 -31.62 -16.59 21.86
CA GLY A 293 -32.18 -15.44 22.58
C GLY A 293 -32.60 -15.73 24.03
N THR A 294 -32.22 -16.90 24.57
CA THR A 294 -32.39 -17.24 25.99
C THR A 294 -31.05 -17.24 26.70
N SER A 295 -31.07 -17.02 28.02
CA SER A 295 -29.89 -17.03 28.91
C SER A 295 -29.23 -18.42 29.08
N ALA A 296 -29.46 -19.36 28.16
CA ALA A 296 -29.12 -20.77 28.34
C ALA A 296 -27.62 -21.03 28.45
N SER A 297 -26.74 -20.31 27.74
CA SER A 297 -25.31 -20.52 27.94
C SER A 297 -24.84 -19.92 29.25
N GLU A 298 -24.38 -20.77 30.15
CA GLU A 298 -23.82 -20.40 31.44
C GLU A 298 -22.34 -20.79 31.52
N CYS A 299 -21.66 -20.18 32.48
CA CYS A 299 -20.31 -20.60 32.80
C CYS A 299 -20.36 -21.81 33.75
N ILE A 300 -20.31 -23.01 33.19
CA ILE A 300 -20.41 -24.26 33.93
C ILE A 300 -19.03 -24.91 33.98
N SER A 301 -18.54 -25.20 35.19
CA SER A 301 -17.21 -25.80 35.39
C SER A 301 -16.05 -25.02 34.73
N GLY A 302 -16.21 -23.69 34.61
CA GLY A 302 -15.19 -22.79 34.06
C GLY A 302 -15.15 -22.69 32.53
N TYR A 303 -16.14 -23.25 31.82
CA TYR A 303 -16.30 -23.06 30.38
C TYR A 303 -17.77 -22.79 29.99
N CYS A 304 -17.97 -22.22 28.81
CA CYS A 304 -19.31 -21.92 28.32
C CYS A 304 -20.01 -23.21 27.88
N ASP A 305 -21.15 -23.49 28.50
CA ASP A 305 -21.95 -24.69 28.25
C ASP A 305 -23.44 -24.35 28.30
N THR A 306 -24.25 -25.13 27.59
CA THR A 306 -25.71 -25.10 27.69
C THR A 306 -26.14 -26.22 28.66
N PRO A 307 -26.87 -25.90 29.74
CA PRO A 307 -27.29 -26.87 30.74
C PRO A 307 -28.24 -27.96 30.21
#